data_AF-A0A7J2NL15-F1
#
_entry.id   AF-A0A7J2NL15-F1
#
_cell.length_a   1.000
_cell.length_b   1.000
_cell.length_c   1.000
_cell.angle_alpha   90.00
_cell.angle_beta   90.00
_cell.angle_gamma   90.00
#
_symmetry.space_group_name_H-M   'P 1'
#
loop_
_entity.id
_entity.type
_entity.pdbx_description
1 polymer ?
#
loop_
_entity_poly.entity_id
_entity_poly.type
_entity_poly.pdbx_seq_one_letter_code
_entity_poly.pdbx_strand_id
1 'polypeptide(L)'
;MTVEGKHEQESLFQNEPDAIPQVPVECLGITFENDEKRREYFLEKLREKLKDPEFRKIEGFPIGEDEDILALSDPPYYTACPNPFIEDFIKHYGKPYDSETDDYRREPFAADVSEGKNDPIYNAHSYHTKVPHKAIMRYILHYTDPGDVVFDGFCGTGMTGVAAQMCDDPNTLTALGYTVKSDGELFDESGKRIGRRGCRKAILNDLSPAATLITAGYNLTRFPESFSKFATYLYAFGQVHLDGGVLR
;
A
#
# COMPACT_ATOMS: atom_id res chain seq x y z
N MET A 1 -56.18 -10.98 8.32
CA MET A 1 -55.49 -9.69 8.50
C MET A 1 -54.10 -9.85 7.93
N THR A 2 -53.92 -9.47 6.68
CA THR A 2 -52.64 -9.40 5.97
C THR A 2 -51.97 -8.08 6.36
N VAL A 3 -50.76 -8.14 6.93
CA VAL A 3 -49.94 -6.96 7.15
C VAL A 3 -48.87 -6.97 6.07
N GLU A 4 -49.02 -6.10 5.08
CA GLU A 4 -48.00 -5.81 4.08
C GLU A 4 -46.94 -4.90 4.73
N GLY A 5 -45.78 -5.47 5.06
CA GLY A 5 -44.61 -4.69 5.44
C GLY A 5 -43.79 -4.35 4.19
N LYS A 6 -43.88 -3.11 3.70
CA LYS A 6 -42.90 -2.56 2.77
C LYS A 6 -41.60 -2.33 3.54
N HIS A 7 -40.58 -3.14 3.29
CA HIS A 7 -39.21 -2.79 3.66
C HIS A 7 -38.65 -1.88 2.57
N GLU A 8 -38.58 -0.58 2.84
CA GLU A 8 -37.70 0.32 2.09
C GLU A 8 -36.26 0.01 2.51
N GLN A 9 -35.47 -0.43 1.54
CA GLN A 9 -34.04 -0.69 1.71
C GLN A 9 -33.33 0.65 1.55
N GLU A 10 -33.03 1.32 2.66
CA GLU A 10 -32.20 2.52 2.65
C GLU A 10 -30.83 2.21 2.02
N SER A 11 -30.45 3.00 1.03
CA SER A 11 -29.20 2.85 0.30
C SER A 11 -28.03 3.09 1.24
N LEU A 12 -27.19 2.06 1.43
CA LEU A 12 -25.93 2.06 2.20
C LEU A 12 -24.89 3.13 1.77
N PHE A 13 -25.16 3.89 0.71
CA PHE A 13 -24.28 4.91 0.14
C PHE A 13 -24.77 6.35 0.32
N GLN A 14 -25.78 6.60 1.17
CA GLN A 14 -26.34 7.95 1.40
C GLN A 14 -25.60 8.79 2.45
N ASN A 15 -24.44 8.36 2.93
CA ASN A 15 -23.58 9.24 3.72
C ASN A 15 -22.77 10.10 2.75
N GLU A 16 -23.21 11.34 2.52
CA GLU A 16 -22.34 12.36 1.95
C GLU A 16 -21.08 12.42 2.83
N PRO A 17 -19.87 12.28 2.26
CA PRO A 17 -18.65 12.38 3.05
C PRO A 17 -18.62 13.77 3.70
N ASP A 18 -18.29 13.82 5.00
CA ASP A 18 -18.02 15.08 5.71
C ASP A 18 -17.16 15.98 4.80
N ALA A 19 -17.63 17.21 4.57
CA ALA A 19 -17.01 18.14 3.63
C ALA A 19 -15.49 18.18 3.86
N ILE A 20 -14.73 17.69 2.87
CA ILE A 20 -13.27 17.68 2.91
C ILE A 20 -12.82 19.12 3.18
N PRO A 21 -11.89 19.36 4.13
CA PRO A 21 -11.42 20.70 4.42
C PRO A 21 -11.05 21.43 3.13
N GLN A 22 -11.69 22.58 2.89
CA GLN A 22 -11.49 23.45 1.74
C GLN A 22 -10.17 24.22 1.89
N VAL A 23 -9.08 23.48 2.05
CA VAL A 23 -7.73 24.01 2.23
C VAL A 23 -7.04 24.13 0.87
N PRO A 24 -6.27 25.20 0.64
CA PRO A 24 -5.48 25.32 -0.58
C PRO A 24 -4.57 24.11 -0.78
N VAL A 25 -4.53 23.61 -2.02
CA VAL A 25 -3.68 22.48 -2.41
C VAL A 25 -2.72 22.91 -3.51
N GLU A 26 -1.51 22.37 -3.48
CA GLU A 26 -0.56 22.50 -4.58
C GLU A 26 -0.53 21.19 -5.38
N CYS A 27 -0.63 21.29 -6.71
CA CYS A 27 -0.48 20.15 -7.60
C CYS A 27 0.34 20.56 -8.82
N LEU A 28 1.48 19.89 -9.02
CA LEU A 28 2.42 20.12 -10.13
C LEU A 28 2.85 21.59 -10.25
N GLY A 29 3.09 22.27 -9.11
CA GLY A 29 3.51 23.67 -9.06
C GLY A 29 2.38 24.69 -9.26
N ILE A 30 1.12 24.26 -9.32
CA ILE A 30 -0.06 25.13 -9.40
C ILE A 30 -0.80 25.07 -8.06
N THR A 31 -1.10 26.23 -7.48
CA THR A 31 -1.93 26.34 -6.28
C THR A 31 -3.40 26.48 -6.65
N PHE A 32 -4.24 25.65 -6.04
CA PHE A 32 -5.68 25.66 -6.16
C PHE A 32 -6.33 26.03 -4.83
N GLU A 33 -7.55 26.56 -4.89
CA GLU A 33 -8.32 26.92 -3.69
C GLU A 33 -8.60 25.70 -2.79
N ASN A 34 -8.78 24.52 -3.40
CA ASN A 34 -9.07 23.24 -2.77
C ASN A 34 -8.87 22.08 -3.77
N ASP A 35 -9.01 20.84 -3.29
CA ASP A 35 -8.85 19.65 -4.14
C ASP A 35 -9.92 19.53 -5.24
N GLU A 36 -11.14 20.00 -5.00
CA GLU A 36 -12.22 19.97 -6.00
C GLU A 36 -11.86 20.84 -7.22
N LYS A 37 -11.34 22.06 -6.99
CA LYS A 37 -10.90 22.99 -8.04
C LYS A 37 -9.68 22.46 -8.79
N ARG A 38 -8.76 21.79 -8.08
CA ARG A 38 -7.67 21.04 -8.71
C ARG A 38 -8.25 19.95 -9.63
N ARG A 39 -9.19 19.15 -9.14
CA ARG A 39 -9.81 18.05 -9.91
C ARG A 39 -10.52 18.57 -11.16
N GLU A 40 -11.36 19.60 -11.02
CA GLU A 40 -12.06 20.25 -12.14
C GLU A 40 -11.09 20.72 -13.22
N TYR A 41 -10.00 21.38 -12.82
CA TYR A 41 -8.98 21.87 -13.75
C TYR A 41 -8.34 20.73 -14.56
N PHE A 42 -7.90 19.67 -13.89
CA PHE A 42 -7.23 18.56 -14.58
C PHE A 42 -8.20 17.67 -15.37
N LEU A 43 -9.47 17.56 -14.96
CA LEU A 43 -10.50 16.90 -15.75
C LEU A 43 -10.77 17.64 -17.06
N GLU A 44 -10.81 18.98 -17.05
CA GLU A 44 -10.96 19.75 -18.29
C GLU A 44 -9.74 19.56 -19.20
N LYS A 45 -8.52 19.54 -18.63
CA LYS A 45 -7.31 19.21 -19.40
C LYS A 45 -7.34 17.81 -19.98
N LEU A 46 -7.84 16.83 -19.23
CA LEU A 46 -8.01 15.47 -19.75
C LEU A 46 -9.05 15.46 -20.89
N ARG A 47 -10.17 16.16 -20.73
CA ARG A 47 -11.21 16.32 -21.76
C ARG A 47 -10.66 16.95 -23.05
N GLU A 48 -9.77 17.94 -22.94
CA GLU A 48 -9.05 18.50 -24.09
C GLU A 48 -8.17 17.45 -24.78
N LYS A 49 -7.42 16.63 -24.02
CA LYS A 49 -6.53 15.58 -24.55
C LYS A 49 -7.30 14.44 -25.23
N LEU A 50 -8.46 14.06 -24.69
CA LEU A 50 -9.29 12.99 -25.24
C LEU A 50 -9.83 13.27 -26.65
N LYS A 51 -9.91 14.55 -27.04
CA LYS A 51 -10.29 14.98 -28.40
C LYS A 51 -9.19 14.75 -29.44
N ASP A 52 -7.95 14.50 -29.03
CA ASP A 52 -6.83 14.25 -29.93
C ASP A 52 -6.87 12.79 -30.44
N PRO A 53 -7.06 12.56 -31.75
CA PRO A 53 -7.07 11.21 -32.32
C PRO A 53 -5.73 10.47 -32.17
N GLU A 54 -4.60 11.18 -32.14
CA GLU A 54 -3.29 10.55 -31.95
C GLU A 54 -3.12 10.03 -30.52
N PHE A 55 -3.64 10.75 -29.53
CA PHE A 55 -3.66 10.29 -28.14
C PHE A 55 -4.43 8.98 -27.98
N ARG A 56 -5.53 8.82 -28.71
CA ARG A 56 -6.35 7.60 -28.73
C ARG A 56 -5.69 6.39 -29.42
N LYS A 57 -4.59 6.58 -30.14
CA LYS A 57 -3.85 5.48 -30.81
C LYS A 57 -2.83 4.79 -29.91
N ILE A 58 -2.60 5.31 -28.70
CA ILE A 58 -1.68 4.69 -27.73
C ILE A 58 -2.18 3.28 -27.40
N GLU A 59 -1.27 2.30 -27.39
CA GLU A 59 -1.61 0.92 -27.02
C GLU A 59 -2.20 0.86 -25.60
N GLY A 60 -3.27 0.09 -25.43
CA GLY A 60 -3.98 -0.02 -24.16
C GLY A 60 -4.98 1.10 -23.87
N PHE A 61 -5.29 1.96 -24.86
CA PHE A 61 -6.38 2.93 -24.72
C PHE A 61 -7.73 2.21 -24.52
N PRO A 62 -8.57 2.62 -23.55
CA PRO A 62 -9.86 1.98 -23.30
C PRO A 62 -10.84 2.15 -24.46
N ILE A 63 -11.69 1.14 -24.66
CA ILE A 63 -12.85 1.22 -25.54
C ILE A 63 -14.01 1.76 -24.70
N GLY A 64 -14.24 3.07 -24.74
CA GLY A 64 -15.29 3.74 -23.98
C GLY A 64 -15.51 5.19 -24.42
N GLU A 65 -16.62 5.78 -23.94
CA GLU A 65 -16.95 7.18 -24.18
C GLU A 65 -16.08 8.11 -23.33
N ASP A 66 -15.89 9.35 -23.79
CA ASP A 66 -15.06 10.34 -23.08
C ASP A 66 -15.54 10.58 -21.65
N GLU A 67 -16.86 10.67 -21.44
CA GLU A 67 -17.44 10.92 -20.12
C GLU A 67 -17.23 9.76 -19.15
N ASP A 68 -17.17 8.51 -19.63
CA ASP A 68 -16.86 7.34 -18.79
C ASP A 68 -15.39 7.38 -18.34
N ILE A 69 -14.49 7.75 -19.26
CA ILE A 69 -13.07 7.92 -18.94
C ILE A 69 -12.91 9.03 -17.90
N LEU A 70 -13.57 10.17 -18.08
CA LEU A 70 -13.51 11.30 -17.13
C LEU A 70 -14.09 10.94 -15.77
N ALA A 71 -15.22 10.23 -15.72
CA ALA A 71 -15.89 9.83 -14.47
C ALA A 71 -15.02 8.89 -13.62
N LEU A 72 -14.30 7.98 -14.27
CA LEU A 72 -13.41 7.03 -13.61
C LEU A 72 -12.02 7.61 -13.30
N SER A 73 -11.68 8.80 -13.81
CA SER A 73 -10.36 9.39 -13.64
C SER A 73 -10.28 10.37 -12.45
N ASP A 74 -9.08 10.49 -11.89
CA ASP A 74 -8.67 11.55 -10.96
C ASP A 74 -7.32 12.14 -11.42
N PRO A 75 -7.32 12.86 -12.55
CA PRO A 75 -6.10 13.44 -13.11
C PRO A 75 -5.58 14.55 -12.18
N PRO A 76 -4.26 14.74 -12.04
CA PRO A 76 -3.21 14.11 -12.84
C PRO A 76 -2.73 12.77 -12.26
N TYR A 77 -3.25 12.35 -11.11
CA TYR A 77 -2.74 11.19 -10.36
C TYR A 77 -3.16 9.86 -10.99
N TYR A 78 -4.39 9.77 -11.47
CA TYR A 78 -4.95 8.57 -12.09
C TYR A 78 -5.84 8.91 -13.27
N THR A 79 -5.72 8.13 -14.35
CA THR A 79 -6.62 8.20 -15.50
C THR A 79 -7.02 6.80 -15.93
N ALA A 80 -8.27 6.63 -16.38
CA ALA A 80 -8.76 5.38 -16.95
C ALA A 80 -8.19 5.06 -18.35
N CYS A 81 -7.42 5.99 -18.92
CA CYS A 81 -6.63 5.87 -20.14
C CYS A 81 -5.12 6.07 -19.85
N PRO A 82 -4.20 5.88 -20.82
CA PRO A 82 -2.79 6.24 -20.64
C PRO A 82 -2.63 7.67 -20.10
N ASN A 83 -1.94 7.82 -18.96
CA ASN A 83 -1.95 9.09 -18.21
C ASN A 83 -1.17 10.20 -18.97
N PRO A 84 -1.85 11.24 -19.50
CA PRO A 84 -1.19 12.28 -20.28
C PRO A 84 -0.36 13.25 -19.42
N PHE A 85 -0.48 13.18 -18.08
CA PHE A 85 0.21 14.05 -17.13
C PHE A 85 1.45 13.39 -16.52
N ILE A 86 1.79 12.15 -16.92
CA ILE A 86 2.90 11.41 -16.33
C ILE A 86 4.24 12.12 -16.53
N GLU A 87 4.43 12.81 -17.67
CA GLU A 87 5.64 13.59 -17.92
C GLU A 87 5.77 14.75 -16.95
N ASP A 88 4.69 15.48 -16.68
CA ASP A 88 4.70 16.62 -15.77
C ASP A 88 4.91 16.16 -14.33
N PHE A 89 4.32 15.01 -13.97
CA PHE A 89 4.59 14.34 -12.70
C PHE A 89 6.08 13.99 -12.54
N ILE A 90 6.70 13.38 -13.56
CA ILE A 90 8.13 13.04 -13.53
C ILE A 90 9.00 14.29 -13.51
N LYS A 91 8.67 15.33 -14.26
CA LYS A 91 9.43 16.60 -14.26
C LYS A 91 9.38 17.28 -12.88
N HIS A 92 8.25 17.21 -12.19
CA HIS A 92 8.05 17.89 -10.92
C HIS A 92 8.58 17.09 -9.72
N TYR A 93 8.31 15.79 -9.66
CA TYR A 93 8.66 14.94 -8.51
C TYR A 93 9.82 13.98 -8.76
N GLY A 94 10.18 13.74 -10.03
CA GLY A 94 11.26 12.83 -10.39
C GLY A 94 12.63 13.40 -10.01
N LYS A 95 13.57 12.49 -9.77
CA LYS A 95 14.99 12.83 -9.64
C LYS A 95 15.66 12.58 -11.00
N PRO A 96 16.37 13.55 -11.58
CA PRO A 96 17.15 13.31 -12.79
C PRO A 96 18.12 12.16 -12.56
N TYR A 97 18.13 11.19 -13.47
CA TYR A 97 19.15 10.14 -13.48
C TYR A 97 20.48 10.76 -13.90
N ASP A 98 21.50 10.65 -13.05
CA ASP A 98 22.85 11.08 -13.31
C ASP A 98 23.77 9.86 -13.25
N SER A 99 24.22 9.38 -14.40
CA SER A 99 25.07 8.18 -14.48
C SER A 99 26.44 8.34 -13.79
N GLU A 100 26.91 9.57 -13.54
CA GLU A 100 28.19 9.79 -12.85
C GLU A 100 28.06 9.70 -11.34
N THR A 101 26.89 10.05 -10.79
CA THR A 101 26.64 10.07 -9.34
C THR A 101 25.70 8.96 -8.86
N ASP A 102 25.01 8.27 -9.76
CA ASP A 102 24.13 7.15 -9.43
C ASP A 102 24.96 5.90 -9.06
N ASP A 103 24.98 5.61 -7.76
CA ASP A 103 25.59 4.43 -7.17
C ASP A 103 24.58 3.30 -6.91
N TYR A 104 23.32 3.48 -7.29
CA TYR A 104 22.28 2.47 -7.11
C TYR A 104 22.50 1.27 -8.02
N ARG A 105 23.15 0.24 -7.47
CA ARG A 105 23.43 -1.02 -8.17
C ARG A 105 22.83 -2.20 -7.43
N ARG A 106 21.59 -2.56 -7.77
CA ARG A 106 20.91 -3.76 -7.27
C ARG A 106 20.59 -4.70 -8.42
N GLU A 107 21.38 -5.77 -8.55
CA GLU A 107 21.13 -6.83 -9.54
C GLU A 107 19.80 -7.55 -9.26
N PRO A 108 19.14 -8.16 -10.26
CA PRO A 108 17.97 -9.00 -10.01
C PRO A 108 18.24 -10.06 -8.94
N PHE A 109 17.33 -10.21 -7.98
CA PHE A 109 17.44 -11.19 -6.92
C PHE A 109 17.17 -12.58 -7.49
N ALA A 110 18.22 -13.40 -7.61
CA ALA A 110 18.18 -14.69 -8.31
C ALA A 110 18.43 -15.90 -7.38
N ALA A 111 18.18 -15.78 -6.08
CA ALA A 111 18.35 -16.89 -5.14
C ALA A 111 17.03 -17.63 -4.89
N ASP A 112 17.09 -18.95 -4.74
CA ASP A 112 15.94 -19.77 -4.34
C ASP A 112 15.53 -19.42 -2.91
N VAL A 113 14.32 -18.89 -2.74
CA VAL A 113 13.76 -18.56 -1.43
C VAL A 113 12.89 -19.71 -0.95
N SER A 114 13.50 -20.66 -0.25
CA SER A 114 12.80 -21.75 0.43
C SER A 114 12.84 -21.52 1.93
N GLU A 115 11.69 -21.21 2.54
CA GLU A 115 11.56 -21.02 3.98
C GLU A 115 10.49 -21.95 4.55
N GLY A 116 10.81 -22.55 5.69
CA GLY A 116 9.88 -23.44 6.40
C GLY A 116 8.71 -22.68 7.02
N LYS A 117 7.55 -23.33 7.11
CA LYS A 117 6.33 -22.80 7.75
C LYS A 117 6.28 -23.03 9.27
N ASN A 118 7.42 -23.27 9.90
CA ASN A 118 7.48 -23.68 11.31
C ASN A 118 7.76 -22.52 12.29
N ASP A 119 7.98 -21.32 11.77
CA ASP A 119 8.27 -20.16 12.59
C ASP A 119 7.08 -19.78 13.52
N PRO A 120 7.30 -19.46 14.81
CA PRO A 120 6.21 -19.08 15.72
C PRO A 120 5.34 -17.94 15.21
N ILE A 121 5.93 -16.94 14.53
CA ILE A 121 5.19 -15.82 13.94
C ILE A 121 4.34 -16.29 12.75
N TYR A 122 4.85 -17.27 11.99
CA TYR A 122 4.07 -17.88 10.92
C TYR A 122 2.88 -18.67 11.48
N ASN A 123 3.08 -19.43 12.54
CA ASN A 123 2.08 -20.32 13.14
C ASN A 123 1.08 -19.64 14.08
N ALA A 124 1.28 -18.38 14.45
CA ALA A 124 0.40 -17.65 15.36
C ALA A 124 -1.07 -17.56 14.87
N HIS A 125 -1.34 -17.73 13.57
CA HIS A 125 -2.68 -17.99 13.05
C HIS A 125 -2.61 -18.74 11.70
N SER A 126 -3.71 -19.41 11.36
CA SER A 126 -3.93 -19.92 10.00
C SER A 126 -4.44 -18.83 9.08
N TYR A 127 -3.89 -18.71 7.88
CA TYR A 127 -4.44 -17.89 6.80
C TYR A 127 -4.01 -18.48 5.47
N HIS A 128 -4.93 -18.54 4.51
CA HIS A 128 -4.62 -19.08 3.19
C HIS A 128 -3.54 -18.20 2.52
N THR A 129 -2.64 -18.83 1.76
CA THR A 129 -1.53 -18.14 1.05
C THR A 129 -0.58 -17.29 1.91
N LYS A 130 -0.55 -17.47 3.25
CA LYS A 130 0.43 -16.79 4.12
C LYS A 130 1.86 -17.14 3.71
N VAL A 131 2.70 -16.13 3.53
CA VAL A 131 4.13 -16.26 3.19
C VAL A 131 4.99 -16.05 4.45
N PRO A 132 6.01 -16.87 4.73
CA PRO A 132 6.94 -16.63 5.84
C PRO A 132 7.67 -15.28 5.71
N HIS A 133 7.73 -14.48 6.78
CA HIS A 133 8.40 -13.17 6.76
C HIS A 133 9.87 -13.28 6.38
N LYS A 134 10.56 -14.36 6.79
CA LYS A 134 11.94 -14.67 6.43
C LYS A 134 12.18 -14.72 4.93
N ALA A 135 11.21 -15.20 4.16
CA ALA A 135 11.29 -15.22 2.69
C ALA A 135 11.28 -13.79 2.14
N ILE A 136 10.41 -12.95 2.68
CA ILE A 136 10.23 -11.55 2.28
C ILE A 136 11.45 -10.70 2.69
N MET A 137 12.04 -10.96 3.86
CA MET A 137 13.22 -10.25 4.36
C MET A 137 14.38 -10.27 3.37
N ARG A 138 14.59 -11.37 2.65
CA ARG A 138 15.67 -11.48 1.65
C ARG A 138 15.53 -10.43 0.55
N TYR A 139 14.30 -10.22 0.06
CA TYR A 139 14.00 -9.18 -0.92
C TYR A 139 14.12 -7.77 -0.35
N ILE A 140 13.59 -7.53 0.85
CA ILE A 140 13.67 -6.21 1.50
C ILE A 140 15.13 -5.80 1.73
N LEU A 141 15.95 -6.68 2.30
CA LEU A 141 17.37 -6.43 2.55
C LEU A 141 18.16 -6.16 1.27
N HIS A 142 17.79 -6.83 0.19
CA HIS A 142 18.46 -6.70 -1.10
C HIS A 142 18.07 -5.43 -1.87
N TYR A 143 16.81 -4.99 -1.81
CA TYR A 143 16.32 -3.88 -2.63
C TYR A 143 16.18 -2.54 -1.89
N THR A 144 16.35 -2.50 -0.57
CA THR A 144 16.13 -1.29 0.22
C THR A 144 17.24 -1.07 1.24
N ASP A 145 17.32 0.14 1.77
CA ASP A 145 18.17 0.52 2.90
C ASP A 145 17.35 0.87 4.16
N PRO A 146 17.96 0.88 5.36
CA PRO A 146 17.25 1.19 6.59
C PRO A 146 16.52 2.54 6.52
N GLY A 147 15.25 2.55 6.90
CA GLY A 147 14.40 3.74 6.87
C GLY A 147 13.58 3.92 5.59
N ASP A 148 13.88 3.18 4.52
CA ASP A 148 13.12 3.21 3.26
C ASP A 148 11.68 2.74 3.43
N VAL A 149 10.83 3.16 2.51
CA VAL A 149 9.41 2.78 2.46
C VAL A 149 9.23 1.50 1.66
N VAL A 150 8.50 0.54 2.25
CA VAL A 150 8.06 -0.70 1.58
C VAL A 150 6.55 -0.67 1.51
N PHE A 151 6.00 -0.61 0.30
CA PHE A 151 4.55 -0.65 0.08
C PHE A 151 4.09 -2.05 -0.32
N ASP A 152 3.07 -2.55 0.36
CA ASP A 152 2.40 -3.81 0.05
C ASP A 152 0.88 -3.58 0.03
N GLY A 153 0.33 -3.43 -1.18
CA GLY A 153 -1.09 -3.19 -1.43
C GLY A 153 -1.98 -4.43 -1.34
N PHE A 154 -1.39 -5.62 -1.17
CA PHE A 154 -2.09 -6.90 -1.05
C PHE A 154 -1.49 -7.71 0.10
N CYS A 155 -1.38 -7.05 1.25
CA CYS A 155 -0.51 -7.52 2.32
C CYS A 155 -1.01 -8.78 3.03
N GLY A 156 -2.28 -9.17 2.86
CA GLY A 156 -2.89 -10.27 3.55
C GLY A 156 -2.72 -10.12 5.05
N THR A 157 -1.97 -11.03 5.67
CA THR A 157 -1.71 -11.03 7.12
C THR A 157 -0.58 -10.10 7.54
N GLY A 158 -0.04 -9.29 6.63
CA GLY A 158 0.90 -8.23 6.96
C GLY A 158 2.33 -8.71 7.22
N MET A 159 2.71 -9.87 6.64
CA MET A 159 4.04 -10.45 6.84
C MET A 159 5.16 -9.59 6.24
N THR A 160 4.86 -8.75 5.25
CA THR A 160 5.79 -7.76 4.71
C THR A 160 6.18 -6.71 5.75
N GLY A 161 5.23 -6.26 6.59
CA GLY A 161 5.56 -5.33 7.68
C GLY A 161 6.37 -5.99 8.78
N VAL A 162 6.08 -7.26 9.09
CA VAL A 162 6.91 -8.03 10.03
C VAL A 162 8.32 -8.15 9.48
N ALA A 163 8.48 -8.53 8.22
CA ALA A 163 9.79 -8.64 7.56
C ALA A 163 10.55 -7.31 7.59
N ALA A 164 9.89 -6.20 7.27
CA ALA A 164 10.47 -4.86 7.30
C ALA A 164 11.02 -4.48 8.68
N GLN A 165 10.33 -4.89 9.76
CA GLN A 165 10.78 -4.65 11.13
C GLN A 165 11.90 -5.62 11.55
N MET A 166 11.79 -6.90 11.21
CA MET A 166 12.76 -7.92 11.58
C MET A 166 14.10 -7.80 10.84
N CYS A 167 14.22 -6.92 9.85
CA CYS A 167 15.50 -6.51 9.26
C CYS A 167 16.47 -5.86 10.27
N ASP A 168 16.02 -5.51 11.48
CA ASP A 168 16.87 -5.04 12.58
C ASP A 168 17.12 -6.08 13.69
N ASP A 169 16.48 -7.25 13.63
CA ASP A 169 16.63 -8.29 14.65
C ASP A 169 17.88 -9.15 14.39
N PRO A 170 18.92 -9.12 15.26
CA PRO A 170 20.16 -9.87 15.04
C PRO A 170 19.93 -11.38 14.93
N ASN A 171 19.04 -11.92 15.75
CA ASN A 171 18.82 -13.36 15.83
C ASN A 171 18.20 -13.89 14.53
N THR A 172 17.23 -13.15 13.99
CA THR A 172 16.57 -13.51 12.73
C THR A 172 17.52 -13.36 11.56
N LEU A 173 18.35 -12.32 11.54
CA LEU A 173 19.38 -12.16 10.51
C LEU A 173 20.39 -13.31 10.54
N THR A 174 20.85 -13.72 11.72
CA THR A 174 21.70 -14.90 11.87
C THR A 174 20.99 -16.18 11.41
N ALA A 175 19.71 -16.36 11.73
CA ALA A 175 18.92 -17.50 11.28
C ALA A 175 18.72 -17.55 9.75
N LEU A 176 18.83 -16.42 9.06
CA LEU A 176 18.80 -16.34 7.59
C LEU A 176 20.15 -16.67 6.94
N GLY A 177 21.20 -16.93 7.73
CA GLY A 177 22.57 -17.16 7.27
C GLY A 177 23.39 -15.87 7.08
N TYR A 178 22.97 -14.75 7.67
CA TYR A 178 23.66 -13.47 7.49
C TYR A 178 24.56 -13.12 8.67
N THR A 179 25.75 -12.62 8.33
CA THR A 179 26.71 -12.06 9.29
C THR A 179 26.60 -10.54 9.33
N VAL A 180 26.46 -9.98 10.53
CA VAL A 180 26.38 -8.53 10.77
C VAL A 180 27.76 -8.00 11.15
N LYS A 181 28.27 -7.01 10.41
CA LYS A 181 29.50 -6.28 10.78
C LYS A 181 29.22 -5.16 11.78
N SER A 182 30.28 -4.61 12.38
CA SER A 182 30.19 -3.55 13.40
C SER A 182 29.56 -2.25 12.89
N ASP A 183 29.62 -1.99 11.59
CA ASP A 183 29.00 -0.86 10.89
C ASP A 183 27.57 -1.13 10.41
N GLY A 184 27.02 -2.31 10.73
CA GLY A 184 25.67 -2.74 10.35
C GLY A 184 25.56 -3.33 8.93
N GLU A 185 26.66 -3.45 8.20
CA GLU A 185 26.63 -4.15 6.90
C GLU A 185 26.37 -5.65 7.06
N LEU A 186 25.59 -6.19 6.13
CA LEU A 186 25.16 -7.59 6.10
C LEU A 186 25.84 -8.33 4.96
N PHE A 187 26.39 -9.50 5.28
CA PHE A 187 27.04 -10.40 4.33
C PHE A 187 26.42 -11.80 4.41
N ASP A 188 26.30 -12.47 3.28
CA ASP A 188 25.93 -13.89 3.24
C ASP A 188 27.12 -14.81 3.55
N GLU A 189 26.87 -16.11 3.57
CA GLU A 189 27.86 -17.16 3.85
C GLU A 189 29.03 -17.17 2.83
N SER A 190 28.81 -16.66 1.61
CA SER A 190 29.85 -16.53 0.58
C SER A 190 30.71 -15.28 0.74
N GLY A 191 30.37 -14.40 1.70
CA GLY A 191 31.02 -13.12 1.90
C GLY A 191 30.54 -12.03 0.94
N LYS A 192 29.43 -12.23 0.23
CA LYS A 192 28.81 -11.20 -0.62
C LYS A 192 27.97 -10.26 0.24
N ARG A 193 28.09 -8.95 -0.03
CA ARG A 193 27.28 -7.92 0.62
C ARG A 193 25.81 -8.05 0.19
N ILE A 194 24.91 -8.16 1.16
CA ILE A 194 23.45 -8.28 0.94
C ILE A 194 22.75 -6.94 1.14
N GLY A 195 23.20 -6.15 2.12
CA GLY A 195 22.57 -4.87 2.43
C GLY A 195 23.01 -4.38 3.80
N ARG A 196 22.13 -3.62 4.46
CA ARG A 196 22.39 -3.05 5.78
C ARG A 196 21.25 -3.38 6.74
N ARG A 197 21.63 -3.73 7.97
CA ARG A 197 20.72 -3.97 9.09
C ARG A 197 19.93 -2.72 9.43
N GLY A 198 18.65 -2.89 9.75
CA GLY A 198 17.79 -1.83 10.27
C GLY A 198 16.33 -1.95 9.82
N CYS A 199 15.42 -1.30 10.52
CA CYS A 199 14.00 -1.35 10.17
C CYS A 199 13.70 -0.59 8.86
N ARG A 200 12.72 -1.07 8.09
CA ARG A 200 12.07 -0.33 7.00
C ARG A 200 10.67 0.13 7.43
N LYS A 201 10.14 1.16 6.75
CA LYS A 201 8.80 1.70 6.99
C LYS A 201 7.80 1.02 6.08
N ALA A 202 7.00 0.11 6.62
CA ALA A 202 5.99 -0.60 5.82
C ALA A 202 4.67 0.17 5.75
N ILE A 203 4.12 0.30 4.55
CA ILE A 203 2.74 0.74 4.29
C ILE A 203 1.99 -0.49 3.77
N LEU A 204 0.97 -0.92 4.51
CA LEU A 204 0.26 -2.17 4.28
C LEU A 204 -1.22 -1.89 4.01
N ASN A 205 -1.76 -2.47 2.96
CA ASN A 205 -3.19 -2.41 2.65
C ASN A 205 -3.73 -3.79 2.26
N ASP A 206 -4.98 -4.06 2.65
CA ASP A 206 -5.73 -5.22 2.21
C ASP A 206 -7.23 -4.90 2.26
N LEU A 207 -8.03 -5.52 1.39
CA LEU A 207 -9.48 -5.33 1.35
C LEU A 207 -10.22 -6.21 2.36
N SER A 208 -9.61 -7.31 2.80
CA SER A 208 -10.23 -8.26 3.74
C SER A 208 -10.20 -7.69 5.17
N PRO A 209 -11.36 -7.57 5.86
CA PRO A 209 -11.40 -7.11 7.25
C PRO A 209 -10.60 -8.03 8.19
N ALA A 210 -10.65 -9.34 7.96
CA ALA A 210 -9.90 -10.32 8.75
C ALA A 210 -8.38 -10.17 8.54
N ALA A 211 -7.95 -10.00 7.29
CA ALA A 211 -6.56 -9.76 6.94
C ALA A 211 -6.04 -8.47 7.58
N THR A 212 -6.82 -7.41 7.47
CA THR A 212 -6.53 -6.09 8.05
C THR A 212 -6.38 -6.16 9.57
N LEU A 213 -7.31 -6.83 10.26
CA LEU A 213 -7.24 -7.01 11.72
C LEU A 213 -5.98 -7.77 12.15
N ILE A 214 -5.66 -8.85 11.45
CA ILE A 214 -4.45 -9.64 11.70
C ILE A 214 -3.19 -8.80 11.47
N THR A 215 -3.14 -8.08 10.34
CA THR A 215 -2.04 -7.19 9.98
C THR A 215 -1.81 -6.11 11.03
N ALA A 216 -2.88 -5.48 11.50
CA ALA A 216 -2.84 -4.50 12.58
C ALA A 216 -2.27 -5.11 13.88
N GLY A 217 -2.66 -6.35 14.19
CA GLY A 217 -2.13 -7.09 15.33
C GLY A 217 -0.61 -7.21 15.32
N TYR A 218 0.01 -7.64 14.23
CA TYR A 218 1.47 -7.74 14.17
C TYR A 218 2.18 -6.39 14.07
N ASN A 219 1.60 -5.43 13.34
CA ASN A 219 2.39 -4.30 12.83
C ASN A 219 2.16 -2.99 13.59
N LEU A 220 0.99 -2.79 14.20
CA LEU A 220 0.70 -1.56 14.97
C LEU A 220 1.10 -1.67 16.43
N THR A 221 1.24 -2.90 16.94
CA THR A 221 1.30 -3.13 18.37
C THR A 221 2.69 -3.58 18.77
N ARG A 222 3.61 -2.60 18.80
CA ARG A 222 4.93 -2.79 19.42
C ARG A 222 4.83 -3.00 20.94
N PHE A 223 3.67 -2.71 21.53
CA PHE A 223 3.36 -2.85 22.94
C PHE A 223 2.06 -3.67 23.09
N PRO A 224 2.08 -4.81 23.80
CA PRO A 224 0.89 -5.67 23.99
C PRO A 224 -0.34 -4.92 24.54
N GLU A 225 -0.11 -3.89 25.35
CA GLU A 225 -1.16 -3.04 25.91
C GLU A 225 -1.92 -2.23 24.85
N SER A 226 -1.24 -1.84 23.76
CA SER A 226 -1.85 -1.11 22.66
C SER A 226 -2.73 -2.02 21.79
N PHE A 227 -2.36 -3.32 21.65
CA PHE A 227 -3.20 -4.30 20.96
C PHE A 227 -4.50 -4.55 21.67
N SER A 228 -4.44 -4.78 22.99
CA SER A 228 -5.65 -5.00 23.77
C SER A 228 -6.60 -3.81 23.65
N LYS A 229 -6.09 -2.57 23.75
CA LYS A 229 -6.90 -1.35 23.59
C LYS A 229 -7.50 -1.21 22.19
N PHE A 230 -6.72 -1.46 21.13
CA PHE A 230 -7.19 -1.38 19.75
C PHE A 230 -8.21 -2.47 19.41
N ALA A 231 -7.99 -3.70 19.87
CA ALA A 231 -8.93 -4.81 19.72
C ALA A 231 -10.25 -4.54 20.45
N THR A 232 -10.21 -3.98 21.67
CA THR A 232 -11.41 -3.55 22.40
C THR A 232 -12.16 -2.44 21.67
N TYR A 233 -11.45 -1.46 21.09
CA TYR A 233 -12.06 -0.40 20.29
C TYR A 233 -12.78 -0.97 19.06
N LEU A 234 -12.15 -1.87 18.31
CA LEU A 234 -12.77 -2.51 17.15
C LEU A 234 -13.96 -3.42 17.53
N TYR A 235 -13.86 -4.15 18.65
CA TYR A 235 -14.96 -4.95 19.16
C TYR A 235 -16.16 -4.08 19.56
N ALA A 236 -15.93 -2.96 20.24
CA ALA A 236 -16.97 -2.01 20.60
C ALA A 236 -17.64 -1.40 19.36
N PHE A 237 -16.87 -1.00 18.35
CA PHE A 237 -17.42 -0.51 17.08
C PHE A 237 -18.21 -1.57 16.30
N GLY A 238 -17.75 -2.82 16.32
CA GLY A 238 -18.43 -3.97 15.71
C GLY A 238 -19.74 -4.34 16.43
N GLN A 239 -19.80 -4.23 17.76
CA GLN A 239 -21.04 -4.47 18.51
C GLN A 239 -22.09 -3.39 18.28
N VAL A 240 -21.69 -2.12 18.17
CA VAL A 240 -22.63 -1.02 17.89
C VAL A 240 -23.36 -1.20 16.55
N HIS A 241 -22.80 -1.96 15.60
CA HIS A 241 -23.45 -2.28 14.31
C HIS A 241 -24.18 -3.64 14.30
N LEU A 242 -23.96 -4.52 15.28
CA LEU A 242 -24.63 -5.83 15.36
C LEU A 242 -25.84 -5.85 16.29
N ASP A 243 -25.97 -4.88 17.19
CA ASP A 243 -27.16 -4.70 18.05
C ASP A 243 -28.32 -4.00 17.31
N GLY A 244 -28.14 -3.66 16.04
CA GLY A 244 -29.16 -3.16 15.12
C GLY A 244 -29.99 -4.27 14.47
N GLY A 245 -30.67 -5.08 15.28
CA GLY A 245 -31.88 -5.81 14.85
C GLY A 245 -31.69 -7.24 14.34
N VAL A 246 -31.74 -8.21 15.27
CA VAL A 246 -32.29 -9.54 14.97
C VAL A 246 -33.81 -9.40 14.87
N LEU A 247 -34.36 -9.41 13.65
CA LEU A 247 -35.73 -9.87 13.45
C LEU A 247 -35.73 -11.39 13.66
N ARG A 248 -36.61 -11.83 14.57
CA ARG A 248 -36.84 -13.23 14.96
C ARG A 248 -37.08 -14.15 13.77
#